data_AF-A0A5K0Z0Y1-F1
#
_entry.id   AF-A0A5K0Z0Y1-F1
#
_cell.length_a   1.000
_cell.length_b   1.000
_cell.length_c   1.000
_cell.angle_alpha   90.00
_cell.angle_beta   90.00
_cell.angle_gamma   90.00
#
_symmetry.space_group_name_H-M   'P 1'
#
loop_
_entity.id
_entity.type
_entity.pdbx_description
1 polymer ?
#
loop_
_entity_poly.entity_id
_entity_poly.type
_entity_poly.pdbx_seq_one_letter_code
_entity_poly.pdbx_strand_id
1 'polypeptide(L)'
;INIRQPKGGKELKMDVMVMENLLFGRNICRKYDLKGALHSRYTSDAKGMEGTEKVLLDQNLIEDMCTSPLFVGRKTKHLLQRAIWNDTAFLT
;
A
#
# COMPACT_ATOMS: atom_id res chain seq x y z
N ILE A 1 24.24 5.61 5.13
CA ILE A 1 24.75 6.88 4.56
C ILE A 1 25.11 7.79 5.73
N ASN A 2 26.34 8.32 5.78
CA ASN A 2 26.74 9.28 6.82
C ASN A 2 26.58 10.70 6.27
N ILE A 3 25.60 11.43 6.79
CA ILE A 3 25.35 12.82 6.41
C ILE A 3 25.95 13.69 7.52
N ARG A 4 27.04 14.41 7.21
CA ARG A 4 27.61 15.40 8.12
C ARG A 4 26.85 16.72 7.94
N GLN A 5 26.15 17.17 8.97
CA GLN A 5 25.49 18.49 8.96
C GLN A 5 26.56 19.60 8.96
N PRO A 6 26.42 20.64 8.12
CA PRO A 6 27.39 21.73 8.03
C PRO A 6 27.43 22.66 9.26
N LYS A 7 26.48 22.55 10.20
CA LYS A 7 26.50 23.30 11.48
C LYS A 7 25.98 22.42 12.61
N GLY A 8 26.86 21.98 13.52
CA GLY A 8 26.46 21.35 14.79
C GLY A 8 27.11 20.02 15.17
N GLY A 9 28.00 19.44 14.34
CA GLY A 9 28.92 18.36 14.76
C GLY A 9 28.31 17.01 15.16
N LYS A 10 26.98 16.87 15.26
CA LYS A 10 26.34 15.57 15.48
C LYS A 10 26.39 14.74 14.20
N GLU A 11 27.10 13.62 14.27
CA GLU A 11 27.10 12.61 13.22
C GLU A 11 25.73 11.91 13.18
N LEU A 12 25.03 12.02 12.05
CA LEU A 12 23.74 11.37 11.84
C LEU A 12 23.97 10.13 10.97
N LYS A 13 23.80 8.95 11.57
CA LYS A 13 23.78 7.70 10.84
C LYS A 13 22.37 7.46 10.29
N MET A 14 22.27 7.25 8.99
CA MET A 14 21.01 6.94 8.31
C MET A 14 21.12 5.59 7.59
N ASP A 15 20.17 4.71 7.86
CA ASP A 15 20.01 3.44 7.14
C ASP A 15 18.88 3.62 6.10
N VAL A 16 19.15 3.22 4.86
CA VAL A 16 18.23 3.39 3.72
C VAL A 16 18.14 2.09 2.94
N MET A 17 16.97 1.82 2.38
CA MET A 17 16.72 0.72 1.46
C MET A 17 16.16 1.28 0.15
N VAL A 18 16.77 0.91 -0.97
CA VAL A 18 16.27 1.23 -2.30
C VAL A 18 15.46 0.05 -2.81
N MET A 19 14.22 0.31 -3.24
CA MET A 19 13.29 -0.70 -3.75
C MET A 19 12.56 -0.17 -4.98
N GLU A 20 11.87 -1.07 -5.67
CA GLU A 20 11.02 -0.71 -6.79
C GLU A 20 9.83 0.19 -6.38
N ASN A 21 9.41 1.06 -7.29
CA ASN A 21 8.19 1.83 -7.13
C ASN A 21 7.07 1.20 -7.96
N LEU A 22 6.15 0.50 -7.28
CA LEU A 22 5.05 -0.25 -7.91
C LEU A 22 4.10 0.61 -8.75
N LEU A 23 4.00 1.91 -8.43
CA LEU A 23 3.01 2.82 -9.01
C LEU A 23 3.60 3.87 -9.96
N PHE A 24 4.90 3.81 -10.25
CA PHE A 24 5.56 4.80 -11.09
C PHE A 24 4.93 4.86 -12.48
N GLY A 25 4.58 6.08 -12.93
CA GLY A 25 3.99 6.32 -14.25
C GLY A 25 2.58 5.76 -14.44
N ARG A 26 1.90 5.30 -13.39
CA ARG A 26 0.53 4.76 -13.46
C ARG A 26 -0.48 5.80 -12.98
N ASN A 27 -1.59 5.96 -13.72
CA ASN A 27 -2.75 6.69 -13.22
C ASN A 27 -3.61 5.75 -12.37
N ILE A 28 -3.62 5.96 -11.04
CA ILE A 28 -4.28 5.07 -10.09
C ILE A 28 -5.52 5.73 -9.53
N CYS A 29 -6.69 5.21 -9.90
CA CYS A 29 -7.98 5.77 -9.47
C CYS A 29 -8.32 5.44 -8.01
N ARG A 30 -7.81 4.31 -7.46
CA ARG A 30 -8.04 3.87 -6.08
C ARG A 30 -6.80 3.15 -5.55
N LYS A 31 -6.33 3.53 -4.36
CA LYS A 31 -5.18 2.90 -3.67
C LYS A 31 -5.68 2.28 -2.38
N TYR A 32 -5.24 1.07 -2.07
CA TYR A 32 -5.56 0.37 -0.82
C TYR A 32 -4.30 -0.13 -0.13
N ASP A 33 -4.21 0.05 1.19
CA ASP A 33 -3.33 -0.71 2.07
C ASP A 33 -4.20 -1.77 2.76
N LEU A 34 -3.88 -3.05 2.57
CA LEU A 34 -4.69 -4.18 3.02
C LEU A 34 -3.86 -5.07 3.95
N LYS A 35 -4.46 -5.44 5.09
CA LYS A 35 -3.82 -6.30 6.10
C LYS A 35 -4.67 -7.50 6.53
N GLY A 36 -5.91 -7.61 6.03
CA GLY A 36 -6.84 -8.67 6.41
C GLY A 36 -7.44 -8.51 7.80
N ALA A 37 -7.20 -7.37 8.47
CA ALA A 37 -7.75 -7.06 9.78
C ALA A 37 -8.97 -6.12 9.65
N LEU A 38 -9.91 -6.21 10.59
CA LEU A 38 -11.11 -5.35 10.60
C LEU A 38 -11.00 -4.18 11.58
N HIS A 39 -10.33 -4.37 12.71
CA HIS A 39 -10.21 -3.33 13.73
C HIS A 39 -9.23 -2.21 13.30
N SER A 40 -9.65 -0.95 13.42
CA SER A 40 -8.83 0.23 13.05
C SER A 40 -8.37 0.23 11.57
N ARG A 41 -9.15 -0.36 10.68
CA ARG A 41 -8.87 -0.44 9.23
C ARG A 41 -9.91 0.29 8.38
N TYR A 42 -10.36 1.45 8.86
CA TYR A 42 -11.25 2.37 8.14
C TYR A 42 -10.66 3.77 8.11
N THR A 43 -10.69 4.43 6.95
CA THR A 43 -10.38 5.88 6.84
C THR A 43 -11.63 6.68 6.48
N SER A 44 -12.11 7.46 7.44
CA SER A 44 -13.18 8.44 7.25
C SER A 44 -12.63 9.63 6.47
N ASP A 45 -13.03 9.83 5.22
CA ASP A 45 -12.93 11.11 4.49
C ASP A 45 -13.57 10.94 3.10
N ALA A 46 -14.83 11.34 2.97
CA ALA A 46 -15.58 11.31 1.71
C ALA A 46 -15.63 12.67 1.00
N LYS A 47 -15.00 13.72 1.54
CA LYS A 47 -14.88 15.04 0.91
C LYS A 47 -13.50 15.62 1.21
N GLY A 48 -12.64 15.57 0.19
CA GLY A 48 -11.20 15.77 0.32
C GLY A 48 -10.74 17.21 0.51
N MET A 49 -9.51 17.33 1.02
CA MET A 49 -8.59 18.33 0.48
C MET A 49 -8.13 17.85 -0.89
N GLU A 50 -8.49 18.62 -1.91
CA GLU A 50 -8.06 18.47 -3.28
C GLU A 50 -6.52 18.41 -3.34
N GLY A 51 -5.96 17.28 -3.79
CA GLY A 51 -4.50 17.14 -4.01
C GLY A 51 -3.76 16.09 -3.17
N THR A 52 -4.35 15.51 -2.13
CA THR A 52 -3.72 14.40 -1.39
C THR A 52 -4.21 13.06 -1.91
N GLU A 53 -3.33 12.26 -2.53
CA GLU A 53 -3.66 10.90 -2.96
C GLU A 53 -4.02 10.02 -1.74
N LYS A 54 -5.32 9.77 -1.53
CA LYS A 54 -5.80 8.99 -0.39
C LYS A 54 -5.49 7.50 -0.55
N VAL A 55 -5.02 6.89 0.53
CA VAL A 55 -4.88 5.43 0.65
C VAL A 55 -6.04 4.90 1.50
N LEU A 56 -6.86 4.05 0.91
CA LEU A 56 -8.00 3.38 1.53
C LEU A 56 -7.55 2.12 2.27
N LEU A 57 -8.37 1.63 3.20
CA LEU A 57 -8.03 0.47 4.03
C LEU A 57 -9.04 -0.69 3.83
N ASP A 58 -8.86 -1.77 4.60
CA ASP A 58 -9.64 -3.01 4.47
C ASP A 58 -11.15 -2.81 4.55
N GLN A 59 -11.63 -2.01 5.51
CA GLN A 59 -13.07 -1.76 5.66
C GLN A 59 -13.62 -0.94 4.48
N ASN A 60 -12.84 0.02 3.95
CA ASN A 60 -13.24 0.77 2.76
C ASN A 60 -13.33 -0.15 1.53
N LEU A 61 -12.42 -1.12 1.39
CA LEU A 61 -12.49 -2.10 0.31
C LEU A 61 -13.76 -2.95 0.39
N ILE A 62 -14.15 -3.39 1.58
CA ILE A 62 -15.37 -4.18 1.79
C ILE A 62 -16.61 -3.38 1.35
N GLU A 63 -16.70 -2.12 1.74
CA GLU A 63 -17.80 -1.22 1.35
C GLU A 63 -17.80 -0.95 -0.17
N ASP A 64 -16.61 -0.70 -0.74
CA ASP A 64 -16.45 -0.45 -2.17
C ASP A 64 -16.80 -1.67 -3.02
N MET A 65 -16.53 -2.89 -2.56
CA MET A 65 -16.85 -4.12 -3.31
C MET A 65 -18.35 -4.30 -3.54
N CYS A 66 -19.21 -3.72 -2.69
CA CYS A 66 -20.66 -3.73 -2.88
C CYS A 66 -21.12 -2.86 -4.05
N THR A 67 -20.37 -1.81 -4.39
CA THR A 67 -20.75 -0.81 -5.41
C THR A 67 -19.85 -0.83 -6.65
N SER A 68 -18.60 -1.25 -6.49
CA SER A 68 -17.57 -1.32 -7.52
C SER A 68 -16.65 -2.55 -7.29
N PRO A 69 -17.14 -3.75 -7.64
CA PRO A 69 -16.41 -5.00 -7.44
C PRO A 69 -15.12 -5.08 -8.25
N LEU A 70 -14.11 -5.77 -7.72
CA LEU A 70 -12.89 -6.12 -8.46
C LEU A 70 -13.09 -7.43 -9.22
N PHE A 71 -13.21 -7.34 -10.54
CA PHE A 71 -13.30 -8.51 -11.40
C PHE A 71 -11.91 -9.01 -11.81
N VAL A 72 -11.65 -10.30 -11.60
CA VAL A 72 -10.40 -10.96 -11.99
C VAL A 72 -10.73 -12.26 -12.72
N GLY A 73 -10.13 -12.46 -13.90
CA GLY A 73 -10.32 -13.69 -14.66
C GLY A 73 -9.84 -14.94 -13.91
N ARG A 74 -10.48 -16.10 -14.14
CA ARG A 74 -10.22 -17.35 -13.40
C ARG A 74 -8.75 -17.74 -13.34
N LYS A 75 -8.05 -17.70 -14.47
CA LYS A 75 -6.62 -18.04 -14.55
C LYS A 75 -5.76 -17.09 -13.73
N THR A 76 -5.98 -15.79 -13.89
CA THR A 76 -5.26 -14.75 -13.14
C THR A 76 -5.51 -14.86 -11.64
N LYS A 77 -6.76 -15.13 -11.22
CA LYS A 77 -7.09 -15.36 -9.81
C LYS A 77 -6.29 -16.53 -9.21
N HIS A 78 -6.20 -17.66 -9.92
CA HIS A 78 -5.41 -18.81 -9.43
C HIS A 78 -3.92 -18.49 -9.32
N LEU A 79 -3.36 -17.79 -10.32
CA LEU A 79 -1.95 -17.38 -10.29
C LEU A 79 -1.67 -16.43 -9.14
N LEU A 80 -2.53 -15.44 -8.91
CA LEU A 80 -2.41 -14.49 -7.82
C LEU A 80 -2.48 -15.18 -6.46
N GLN A 81 -3.46 -16.07 -6.26
CA GLN A 81 -3.61 -16.83 -5.01
C GLN A 81 -2.37 -17.69 -4.73
N ARG A 82 -1.81 -18.33 -5.75
CA ARG A 82 -0.59 -19.13 -5.58
C ARG A 82 0.64 -18.28 -5.25
N ALA A 83 0.78 -17.12 -5.89
CA ALA A 83 1.86 -16.18 -5.57
C ALA A 83 1.74 -15.69 -4.11
N ILE A 84 0.56 -15.24 -3.70
CA ILE A 84 0.28 -14.83 -2.31
C ILE A 84 0.60 -15.96 -1.33
N TRP A 85 0.14 -17.18 -1.60
CA TRP A 85 0.42 -18.33 -0.74
C TRP A 85 1.92 -18.54 -0.54
N ASN A 86 2.68 -18.58 -1.64
CA ASN A 86 4.12 -18.77 -1.59
C ASN A 86 4.83 -17.65 -0.81
N ASP A 87 4.46 -16.40 -1.05
CA ASP A 87 5.08 -15.25 -0.40
C ASP A 87 4.75 -15.21 1.10
N THR A 88 3.51 -15.51 1.49
CA THR A 88 3.12 -15.58 2.90
C THR A 88 3.78 -16.76 3.63
N ALA A 89 3.97 -17.89 2.95
CA ALA A 89 4.69 -19.04 3.47
C ALA A 89 6.20 -18.78 3.63
N PHE A 90 6.78 -17.87 2.84
CA PHE A 90 8.17 -17.44 3.02
C PHE A 90 8.34 -16.51 4.24
N LEU A 91 7.33 -15.69 4.54
CA LEU A 91 7.36 -14.72 5.63
C LEU A 91 6.98 -15.29 7.00
N THR A 92 6.56 -16.57 7.06
CA THR A 92 6.09 -17.26 8.28
C THR A 92 7.00 -18.44 8.59
#